data_AF-A0A958HWL6-F1
#
_entry.id   AF-A0A958HWL6-F1
#
_cell.length_a   1.000
_cell.length_b   1.000
_cell.length_c   1.000
_cell.angle_alpha   90.00
_cell.angle_beta   90.00
_cell.angle_gamma   90.00
#
_symmetry.space_group_name_H-M   'P 1'
#
loop_
_entity.id
_entity.type
_entity.pdbx_description
1 polymer ?
#
loop_
_entity_poly.entity_id
_entity_poly.type
_entity_poly.pdbx_seq_one_letter_code
_entity_poly.pdbx_strand_id
1 'polypeptide(L)'
;ERLNVEKIDERKLICKSDRVLGNGIIDEIYDIVWVDPELFQRAESRKAAQEVYEYNLQLVGQKRPYLLVGVGRWGSMDPWLGIPVKWEQISGARAIIEAGLEDIEVAPSQGSHFFQNITSFMIGYFTASNGQNGAFVDWPWLRGQTPLDSKKYTRHVRLDKPLVVKMNGHQHRGVIFKPGEE
;
A
#
# COMPACT_ATOMS: atom_id res chain seq x y z
N GLU A 1 -21.90 7.12 -2.88
CA GLU A 1 -22.20 6.05 -3.86
C GLU A 1 -21.76 4.71 -3.34
N ARG A 2 -22.53 3.64 -3.58
CA ARG A 2 -22.10 2.27 -3.26
C ARG A 2 -21.00 1.88 -4.25
N LEU A 3 -19.83 1.54 -3.74
CA LEU A 3 -18.70 1.06 -4.54
C LEU A 3 -19.08 -0.30 -5.16
N ASN A 4 -19.49 -0.31 -6.43
CA ASN A 4 -19.93 -1.53 -7.11
C ASN A 4 -18.73 -2.28 -7.70
N VAL A 5 -18.01 -3.00 -6.85
CA VAL A 5 -16.77 -3.72 -7.19
C VAL A 5 -16.98 -4.86 -8.18
N GLU A 6 -18.20 -5.40 -8.26
CA GLU A 6 -18.51 -6.61 -9.05
C GLU A 6 -18.55 -6.36 -10.56
N LYS A 7 -18.57 -5.09 -11.00
CA LYS A 7 -18.57 -4.71 -12.42
C LYS A 7 -17.27 -4.06 -12.89
N ILE A 8 -16.22 -4.06 -12.06
CA ILE A 8 -14.96 -3.41 -12.41
C ILE A 8 -14.08 -4.39 -13.17
N ASP A 9 -13.57 -3.97 -14.33
CA ASP A 9 -12.56 -4.73 -15.07
C ASP A 9 -11.23 -4.72 -14.29
N GLU A 10 -10.81 -5.88 -13.79
CA GLU A 10 -9.62 -6.02 -12.95
C GLU A 10 -8.33 -5.57 -13.64
N ARG A 11 -8.29 -5.56 -14.99
CA ARG A 11 -7.13 -5.08 -15.76
C ARG A 11 -6.86 -3.59 -15.53
N LYS A 12 -7.86 -2.84 -15.09
CA LYS A 12 -7.78 -1.41 -14.76
C LYS A 12 -7.23 -1.14 -13.37
N LEU A 13 -7.05 -2.18 -12.54
CA LEU A 13 -6.74 -2.03 -11.13
C LEU A 13 -5.27 -2.31 -10.82
N ILE A 14 -4.71 -1.51 -9.91
CA ILE A 14 -3.45 -1.79 -9.22
C ILE A 14 -3.72 -2.78 -8.07
N CYS A 15 -4.83 -2.60 -7.36
CA CYS A 15 -5.17 -3.41 -6.20
C CYS A 15 -6.68 -3.57 -6.06
N LYS A 16 -7.10 -4.76 -5.62
CA LYS A 16 -8.45 -5.06 -5.16
C LYS A 16 -8.35 -5.72 -3.79
N SER A 17 -9.18 -5.30 -2.85
CA SER A 17 -9.21 -5.86 -1.50
C SER A 17 -10.64 -5.92 -0.96
N ASP A 18 -10.94 -7.01 -0.26
CA ASP A 18 -12.13 -7.22 0.56
C ASP A 18 -11.87 -6.99 2.06
N ARG A 19 -10.70 -6.41 2.39
CA ARG A 19 -10.26 -6.04 3.73
C ARG A 19 -9.68 -4.64 3.71
N VAL A 20 -10.56 -3.65 3.73
CA VAL A 20 -10.20 -2.22 3.67
C VAL A 20 -10.64 -1.46 4.92
N LEU A 21 -9.79 -0.53 5.36
CA LEU A 21 -10.12 0.53 6.31
C LEU A 21 -10.05 1.88 5.59
N GLY A 22 -10.99 2.76 5.95
CA GLY A 22 -11.19 4.04 5.27
C GLY A 22 -12.50 4.06 4.49
N ASN A 23 -12.96 5.26 4.17
CA ASN A 23 -14.18 5.50 3.38
C ASN A 23 -13.93 6.68 2.46
N GLY A 24 -14.44 6.61 1.22
CA GLY A 24 -14.39 7.71 0.27
C GLY A 24 -13.47 7.45 -0.93
N ILE A 25 -13.03 8.54 -1.54
CA ILE A 25 -12.21 8.57 -2.76
C ILE A 25 -10.96 9.40 -2.48
N ILE A 26 -9.80 8.93 -2.94
CA ILE A 26 -8.52 9.64 -2.93
C ILE A 26 -8.02 9.66 -4.38
N ASP A 27 -7.82 10.83 -4.96
CA ASP A 27 -7.50 11.04 -6.37
C ASP A 27 -6.31 12.02 -6.58
N GLU A 28 -5.56 12.31 -5.50
CA GLU A 28 -4.43 13.22 -5.49
C GLU A 28 -3.05 12.53 -5.44
N ILE A 29 -2.99 11.20 -5.61
CA ILE A 29 -1.76 10.41 -5.48
C ILE A 29 -1.08 10.20 -6.85
N TYR A 30 0.15 10.70 -6.99
CA TYR A 30 0.99 10.52 -8.19
C TYR A 30 2.22 9.66 -7.94
N ASP A 31 2.65 9.52 -6.69
CA ASP A 31 3.86 8.81 -6.33
C ASP A 31 3.49 7.45 -5.73
N ILE A 32 4.21 6.41 -6.14
CA ILE A 32 4.11 5.06 -5.58
C ILE A 32 5.48 4.69 -5.04
N VAL A 33 5.51 4.30 -3.76
CA VAL A 33 6.67 3.68 -3.13
C VAL A 33 6.29 2.24 -2.84
N TRP A 34 7.11 1.27 -3.24
CA TRP A 34 6.86 -0.11 -2.86
C TRP A 34 8.10 -0.87 -2.45
N VAL A 35 7.89 -1.88 -1.62
CA VAL A 35 8.86 -2.92 -1.30
C VAL A 35 8.65 -4.07 -2.29
N ASP A 36 9.66 -4.37 -3.09
CA ASP A 36 9.60 -5.44 -4.09
C ASP A 36 9.63 -6.81 -3.40
N PRO A 37 8.57 -7.64 -3.52
CA PRO A 37 8.52 -8.97 -2.91
C PRO A 37 9.66 -9.88 -3.36
N GLU A 38 10.15 -9.75 -4.60
CA GLU A 38 11.20 -10.61 -5.15
C GLU A 38 12.59 -10.26 -4.59
N LEU A 39 12.79 -9.01 -4.17
CA LEU A 39 14.05 -8.53 -3.60
C LEU A 39 14.05 -8.54 -2.07
N PHE A 40 12.85 -8.52 -1.47
CA PHE A 40 12.68 -8.43 -0.02
C PHE A 40 13.26 -9.64 0.70
N GLN A 41 14.18 -9.38 1.63
CA GLN A 41 14.72 -10.40 2.52
C GLN A 41 14.17 -10.16 3.92
N ARG A 42 13.40 -11.12 4.45
CA ARG A 42 12.79 -11.04 5.80
C ARG A 42 13.83 -10.71 6.88
N ALA A 43 15.02 -11.33 6.82
CA ALA A 43 16.13 -11.05 7.74
C ALA A 43 16.67 -9.60 7.67
N GLU A 44 16.43 -8.90 6.56
CA GLU A 44 16.86 -7.51 6.34
C GLU A 44 15.68 -6.53 6.40
N SER A 45 14.56 -6.89 7.03
CA SER A 45 13.34 -6.06 7.09
C SER A 45 13.56 -4.65 7.64
N ARG A 46 14.51 -4.49 8.58
CA ARG A 46 14.93 -3.18 9.10
C ARG A 46 15.58 -2.29 8.04
N LYS A 47 16.33 -2.87 7.11
CA LYS A 47 16.92 -2.13 5.99
C LYS A 47 15.83 -1.68 5.01
N ALA A 48 14.86 -2.54 4.71
CA ALA A 48 13.69 -2.14 3.93
C ALA A 48 12.91 -1.00 4.60
N ALA A 49 12.68 -1.07 5.93
CA ALA A 49 12.05 0.01 6.69
C ALA A 49 12.82 1.34 6.59
N GLN A 50 14.15 1.28 6.60
CA GLN A 50 15.01 2.46 6.45
C GLN A 50 14.90 3.06 5.04
N GLU A 51 14.90 2.24 3.99
CA GLU A 51 14.74 2.73 2.62
C GLU A 51 13.39 3.41 2.40
N VAL A 52 12.31 2.83 2.94
CA VAL A 52 10.96 3.43 2.95
C VAL A 52 10.98 4.78 3.67
N TYR A 53 11.64 4.85 4.83
CA TYR A 53 11.72 6.08 5.61
C TYR A 53 12.39 7.22 4.83
N GLU A 54 13.45 6.92 4.10
CA GLU A 54 14.15 7.92 3.28
C GLU A 54 13.25 8.48 2.18
N TYR A 55 12.45 7.63 1.50
CA TYR A 55 11.46 8.12 0.54
C TYR A 55 10.35 8.93 1.22
N ASN A 56 9.89 8.51 2.39
CA ASN A 56 8.90 9.26 3.16
C ASN A 56 9.40 10.67 3.49
N LEU A 57 10.63 10.82 3.96
CA LEU A 57 11.23 12.14 4.24
C LEU A 57 11.24 13.04 3.00
N GLN A 58 11.66 12.50 1.87
CA GLN A 58 11.69 13.24 0.60
C GLN A 58 10.29 13.69 0.18
N LEU A 59 9.32 12.78 0.17
CA LEU A 59 7.97 13.04 -0.31
C LEU A 59 7.19 13.97 0.62
N VAL A 60 7.33 13.79 1.95
CA VAL A 60 6.78 14.71 2.95
C VAL A 60 7.37 16.12 2.78
N GLY A 61 8.69 16.23 2.59
CA GLY A 61 9.36 17.52 2.34
C GLY A 61 8.85 18.21 1.08
N GLN A 62 8.43 17.45 0.08
CA GLN A 62 7.85 17.94 -1.17
C GLN A 62 6.31 18.13 -1.10
N LYS A 63 5.67 17.82 0.03
CA LYS A 63 4.22 17.79 0.21
C LYS A 63 3.51 16.89 -0.81
N ARG A 64 4.12 15.75 -1.12
CA ARG A 64 3.62 14.80 -2.11
C ARG A 64 3.05 13.58 -1.41
N PRO A 65 1.71 13.45 -1.35
CA PRO A 65 1.11 12.22 -0.86
C PRO A 65 1.44 11.06 -1.80
N TYR A 66 1.58 9.88 -1.24
CA TYR A 66 1.95 8.69 -2.02
C TYR A 66 1.15 7.45 -1.62
N LEU A 67 1.10 6.50 -2.53
CA LEU A 67 0.69 5.13 -2.27
C LEU A 67 1.90 4.34 -1.80
N LEU A 68 1.76 3.67 -0.66
CA LEU A 68 2.77 2.77 -0.13
C LEU A 68 2.32 1.33 -0.31
N VAL A 69 3.14 0.49 -0.94
CA VAL A 69 2.85 -0.92 -1.14
C VAL A 69 3.93 -1.76 -0.49
N GLY A 70 3.55 -2.68 0.38
CA GLY A 70 4.51 -3.49 1.12
C GLY A 70 4.02 -4.90 1.36
N VAL A 71 4.94 -5.73 1.85
CA VAL A 71 4.68 -7.13 2.14
C VAL A 71 4.66 -7.40 3.65
N GLY A 72 3.83 -8.35 4.06
CA GLY A 72 3.68 -8.75 5.45
C GLY A 72 3.07 -7.66 6.33
N ARG A 73 3.29 -7.77 7.64
CA ARG A 73 2.77 -6.87 8.66
C ARG A 73 3.67 -5.66 8.91
N TRP A 74 3.20 -4.49 8.57
CA TRP A 74 3.85 -3.23 8.83
C TRP A 74 3.69 -2.86 10.31
N GLY A 75 4.80 -2.42 10.92
CA GLY A 75 4.90 -2.21 12.36
C GLY A 75 5.20 -3.46 13.17
N SER A 76 5.43 -4.61 12.53
CA SER A 76 5.88 -5.82 13.23
C SER A 76 7.37 -5.74 13.56
N MET A 77 7.72 -5.89 14.84
CA MET A 77 9.12 -6.03 15.25
C MET A 77 9.70 -7.42 14.93
N ASP A 78 8.85 -8.40 14.63
CA ASP A 78 9.26 -9.71 14.12
C ASP A 78 9.52 -9.62 12.60
N PRO A 79 10.78 -9.79 12.15
CA PRO A 79 11.16 -9.73 10.74
C PRO A 79 10.51 -10.80 9.87
N TRP A 80 10.10 -11.93 10.45
CA TRP A 80 9.44 -13.00 9.71
C TRP A 80 7.98 -12.69 9.38
N LEU A 81 7.36 -11.80 10.16
CA LEU A 81 5.98 -11.38 9.97
C LEU A 81 5.84 -10.15 9.09
N GLY A 82 6.87 -9.30 8.98
CA GLY A 82 6.80 -8.11 8.12
C GLY A 82 7.89 -7.07 8.39
N ILE A 83 7.53 -5.79 8.22
CA ILE A 83 8.46 -4.68 8.18
C ILE A 83 8.29 -3.79 9.43
N PRO A 84 9.34 -3.58 10.24
CA PRO A 84 9.28 -2.85 11.51
C PRO A 84 9.28 -1.33 11.31
N VAL A 85 8.31 -0.79 10.57
CA VAL A 85 8.13 0.66 10.43
C VAL A 85 7.48 1.28 11.66
N LYS A 86 7.88 2.50 11.99
CA LYS A 86 7.13 3.39 12.88
C LYS A 86 6.25 4.33 12.06
N TRP A 87 5.26 4.95 12.71
CA TRP A 87 4.36 5.89 12.06
C TRP A 87 5.09 7.04 11.36
N GLU A 88 6.09 7.62 12.02
CA GLU A 88 6.85 8.75 11.49
C GLU A 88 7.63 8.39 10.22
N GLN A 89 7.88 7.08 10.02
CA GLN A 89 8.60 6.57 8.86
C GLN A 89 7.73 6.44 7.62
N ILE A 90 6.40 6.51 7.76
CA ILE A 90 5.44 6.31 6.67
C ILE A 90 4.33 7.38 6.65
N SER A 91 4.50 8.44 7.43
CA SER A 91 3.48 9.45 7.73
C SER A 91 2.97 10.23 6.52
N GLY A 92 3.71 10.23 5.41
CA GLY A 92 3.28 10.87 4.15
C GLY A 92 2.38 10.00 3.26
N ALA A 93 2.21 8.71 3.58
CA ALA A 93 1.36 7.83 2.81
C ALA A 93 -0.12 8.23 2.98
N ARG A 94 -0.88 8.26 1.87
CA ARG A 94 -2.34 8.48 1.88
C ARG A 94 -3.13 7.22 1.60
N ALA A 95 -2.49 6.25 0.97
CA ALA A 95 -2.97 4.88 0.89
C ALA A 95 -1.82 3.91 1.15
N ILE A 96 -2.13 2.78 1.79
CA ILE A 96 -1.21 1.71 2.12
C ILE A 96 -1.83 0.39 1.68
N ILE A 97 -1.07 -0.42 0.97
CA ILE A 97 -1.40 -1.81 0.67
C ILE A 97 -0.42 -2.72 1.41
N GLU A 98 -0.96 -3.57 2.29
CA GLU A 98 -0.25 -4.72 2.85
C GLU A 98 -0.60 -5.95 2.03
N ALA A 99 0.34 -6.39 1.20
CA ALA A 99 0.26 -7.67 0.52
C ALA A 99 0.66 -8.81 1.47
N GLY A 100 -0.06 -9.92 1.38
CA GLY A 100 0.31 -11.14 2.08
C GLY A 100 1.68 -11.65 1.67
N LEU A 101 2.40 -12.27 2.60
CA LEU A 101 3.52 -13.14 2.26
C LEU A 101 2.95 -14.52 1.92
N GLU A 102 3.55 -15.24 0.96
CA GLU A 102 3.03 -16.53 0.45
C GLU A 102 2.73 -17.56 1.56
N ASP A 103 3.43 -17.47 2.71
CA ASP A 103 3.31 -18.42 3.82
C ASP A 103 2.57 -17.89 5.05
N ILE A 104 2.08 -16.64 5.06
CA ILE A 104 1.57 -15.99 6.28
C ILE A 104 0.35 -15.13 6.00
N GLU A 105 -0.77 -15.49 6.62
CA GLU A 105 -1.89 -14.56 6.81
C GLU A 105 -1.61 -13.66 8.02
N VAL A 106 -1.49 -12.38 7.74
CA VAL A 106 -1.27 -11.37 8.78
C VAL A 106 -2.62 -10.82 9.25
N ALA A 107 -2.90 -10.98 10.54
CA ALA A 107 -3.98 -10.23 11.19
C ALA A 107 -3.52 -8.77 11.45
N PRO A 108 -4.34 -7.75 11.09
CA PRO A 108 -4.00 -6.36 11.36
C PRO A 108 -3.89 -6.13 12.88
N SER A 109 -2.87 -5.38 13.30
CA SER A 109 -2.68 -5.02 14.70
C SER A 109 -3.62 -3.85 15.08
N GLN A 110 -4.87 -4.18 15.40
CA GLN A 110 -5.95 -3.20 15.66
C GLN A 110 -5.77 -2.36 16.94
N GLY A 111 -4.81 -2.70 17.82
CA GLY A 111 -4.61 -2.05 19.14
C GLY A 111 -3.41 -1.11 19.26
N SER A 112 -2.76 -0.73 18.16
CA SER A 112 -1.54 0.09 18.19
C SER A 112 -1.81 1.56 17.83
N HIS A 113 -0.97 2.48 18.32
CA HIS A 113 -0.96 3.90 17.90
C HIS A 113 -0.96 4.06 16.37
N PHE A 114 -0.34 3.11 15.67
CA PHE A 114 -0.35 3.01 14.22
C PHE A 114 -1.79 2.96 13.66
N PHE A 115 -2.66 2.11 14.21
CA PHE A 115 -4.05 1.97 13.76
C PHE A 115 -4.90 3.22 14.05
N GLN A 116 -4.68 3.86 15.21
CA GLN A 116 -5.34 5.13 15.54
C GLN A 116 -4.95 6.24 14.56
N ASN A 117 -3.69 6.27 14.11
CA ASN A 117 -3.24 7.24 13.11
C ASN A 117 -3.87 6.97 11.73
N ILE A 118 -3.90 5.71 11.28
CA ILE A 118 -4.56 5.34 10.00
C ILE A 118 -5.99 5.87 9.94
N THR A 119 -6.76 5.61 10.99
CA THR A 119 -8.16 6.05 11.08
C THR A 119 -8.29 7.58 11.22
N SER A 120 -7.46 8.21 12.04
CA SER A 120 -7.52 9.66 12.31
C SER A 120 -7.10 10.52 11.12
N PHE A 121 -6.11 10.06 10.34
CA PHE A 121 -5.62 10.77 9.15
C PHE A 121 -6.36 10.34 7.87
N MET A 122 -7.38 9.49 7.99
CA MET A 122 -8.17 8.96 6.88
C MET A 122 -7.30 8.33 5.78
N ILE A 123 -6.27 7.57 6.20
CA ILE A 123 -5.42 6.83 5.28
C ILE A 123 -6.21 5.62 4.77
N GLY A 124 -6.20 5.42 3.47
CA GLY A 124 -6.73 4.20 2.89
C GLY A 124 -5.84 3.01 3.19
N TYR A 125 -6.37 1.99 3.86
CA TYR A 125 -5.57 0.84 4.27
C TYR A 125 -6.15 -0.44 3.70
N PHE A 126 -5.37 -1.14 2.89
CA PHE A 126 -5.78 -2.31 2.12
C PHE A 126 -4.96 -3.51 2.57
N THR A 127 -5.64 -4.59 2.92
CA THR A 127 -4.99 -5.90 3.10
C THR A 127 -5.26 -6.75 1.85
N ALA A 128 -4.23 -7.08 1.10
CA ALA A 128 -4.29 -7.90 -0.10
C ALA A 128 -3.50 -9.20 0.12
N SER A 129 -4.05 -10.10 0.95
CA SER A 129 -3.58 -11.48 1.04
C SER A 129 -4.29 -12.34 0.00
N ASN A 130 -3.65 -13.42 -0.48
CA ASN A 130 -4.25 -14.40 -1.39
C ASN A 130 -5.44 -15.11 -0.73
N GLY A 131 -6.57 -14.42 -0.63
CA GLY A 131 -7.82 -14.90 -0.04
C GLY A 131 -8.83 -15.32 -1.10
N GLN A 132 -9.90 -15.98 -0.66
CA GLN A 132 -10.91 -16.62 -1.52
C GLN A 132 -11.75 -15.67 -2.39
N ASN A 133 -11.60 -14.34 -2.26
CA ASN A 133 -12.43 -13.33 -2.92
C ASN A 133 -11.70 -12.51 -4.01
N GLY A 134 -10.57 -12.99 -4.50
CA GLY A 134 -9.83 -12.32 -5.59
C GLY A 134 -9.23 -10.98 -5.19
N ALA A 135 -8.76 -10.85 -3.94
CA ALA A 135 -7.91 -9.75 -3.55
C ALA A 135 -6.53 -9.92 -4.20
N PHE A 136 -5.95 -8.85 -4.74
CA PHE A 136 -4.67 -8.90 -5.43
C PHE A 136 -3.96 -7.55 -5.44
N VAL A 137 -2.65 -7.62 -5.72
CA VAL A 137 -1.81 -6.50 -6.13
C VAL A 137 -1.21 -6.84 -7.50
N ASP A 138 -1.33 -5.94 -8.48
CA ASP A 138 -0.78 -6.10 -9.82
C ASP A 138 0.72 -5.82 -9.83
N TRP A 139 1.50 -6.77 -9.30
CA TRP A 139 2.97 -6.70 -9.27
C TRP A 139 3.62 -6.57 -10.65
N PRO A 140 3.15 -7.28 -11.71
CA PRO A 140 3.66 -7.07 -13.07
C PRO A 140 3.50 -5.62 -13.54
N TRP A 141 2.35 -4.98 -13.27
CA TRP A 141 2.17 -3.58 -13.63
C TRP A 141 3.09 -2.65 -12.85
N LEU A 142 3.25 -2.84 -11.54
CA LEU A 142 4.17 -2.06 -10.70
C LEU A 142 5.61 -2.15 -11.21
N ARG A 143 6.09 -3.36 -11.51
CA ARG A 143 7.44 -3.60 -12.03
C ARG A 143 7.64 -3.13 -13.47
N GLY A 144 6.57 -3.02 -14.25
CA GLY A 144 6.60 -2.46 -15.60
C GLY A 144 6.76 -0.93 -15.65
N GLN A 145 6.61 -0.22 -14.52
CA GLN A 145 6.79 1.22 -14.48
C GLN A 145 8.29 1.59 -14.46
N THR A 146 8.64 2.72 -15.09
CA THR A 146 10.01 3.25 -15.01
C THR A 146 10.21 3.92 -13.64
N PRO A 147 11.14 3.43 -12.79
CA PRO A 147 11.37 4.02 -11.48
C PRO A 147 12.06 5.39 -11.62
N LEU A 148 11.60 6.34 -10.81
CA LEU A 148 12.30 7.61 -10.60
C LEU A 148 13.56 7.38 -9.74
N ASP A 149 13.47 6.48 -8.77
CA ASP A 149 14.59 6.02 -7.95
C ASP A 149 14.43 4.55 -7.57
N SER A 150 15.55 3.87 -7.32
CA SER A 150 15.60 2.45 -6.96
C SER A 150 16.68 2.19 -5.92
N LYS A 151 16.28 1.50 -4.84
CA LYS A 151 17.20 1.04 -3.78
C LYS A 151 17.26 -0.49 -3.77
N LYS A 152 17.81 -1.10 -2.72
CA LYS A 152 18.00 -2.55 -2.68
C LYS A 152 16.66 -3.29 -2.65
N TYR A 153 15.70 -2.84 -1.82
CA TYR A 153 14.40 -3.51 -1.67
C TYR A 153 13.24 -2.67 -2.19
N THR A 154 13.43 -1.37 -2.31
CA THR A 154 12.35 -0.44 -2.60
C THR A 154 12.50 0.25 -3.94
N ARG A 155 11.39 0.72 -4.46
CA ARG A 155 11.29 1.50 -5.70
C ARG A 155 10.36 2.67 -5.48
N HIS A 156 10.66 3.79 -6.14
CA HIS A 156 9.82 4.97 -6.20
C HIS A 156 9.49 5.27 -7.65
N VAL A 157 8.20 5.30 -7.99
CA VAL A 157 7.68 5.69 -9.31
C VAL A 157 6.84 6.93 -9.18
N ARG A 158 6.86 7.74 -10.24
CA ARG A 158 5.97 8.88 -10.42
C ARG A 158 5.16 8.71 -11.69
N LEU A 159 3.85 8.85 -11.54
CA LEU A 159 2.87 8.73 -12.62
C LEU A 159 2.59 10.10 -13.24
N ASP A 160 2.22 10.13 -14.51
CA ASP A 160 1.82 11.37 -15.21
C ASP A 160 0.41 11.84 -14.82
N LYS A 161 -0.45 10.89 -14.45
CA LYS A 161 -1.82 11.09 -13.97
C LYS A 161 -1.97 10.46 -12.58
N PRO A 162 -2.88 10.96 -11.74
CA PRO A 162 -3.06 10.37 -10.42
C PRO A 162 -3.71 8.98 -10.54
N LEU A 163 -3.40 8.12 -9.58
CA LEU A 163 -4.21 6.93 -9.33
C LEU A 163 -5.46 7.31 -8.53
N VAL A 164 -6.48 6.45 -8.58
CA VAL A 164 -7.73 6.67 -7.83
C VAL A 164 -7.96 5.53 -6.86
N VAL A 165 -8.04 5.86 -5.58
CA VAL A 165 -8.35 4.94 -4.49
C VAL A 165 -9.83 5.10 -4.17
N LYS A 166 -10.60 4.01 -4.21
CA LYS A 166 -11.99 4.01 -3.73
C LYS A 166 -12.14 3.02 -2.59
N MET A 167 -12.82 3.43 -1.52
CA MET A 167 -13.01 2.62 -0.32
C MET A 167 -14.43 2.69 0.20
N ASN A 168 -14.95 1.53 0.59
CA ASN A 168 -16.17 1.37 1.34
C ASN A 168 -15.90 0.50 2.56
N GLY A 169 -15.51 1.14 3.67
CA GLY A 169 -15.24 0.50 4.95
C GLY A 169 -16.44 -0.19 5.57
N HIS A 170 -17.68 0.19 5.22
CA HIS A 170 -18.88 -0.56 5.67
C HIS A 170 -19.00 -1.93 5.01
N GLN A 171 -18.49 -2.08 3.78
CA GLN A 171 -18.46 -3.35 3.06
C GLN A 171 -17.08 -4.01 3.13
N HIS A 172 -16.12 -3.39 3.81
CA HIS A 172 -14.69 -3.73 3.81
C HIS A 172 -14.08 -3.84 2.41
N ARG A 173 -14.71 -3.26 1.38
CA ARG A 173 -14.28 -3.38 -0.01
C ARG A 173 -13.57 -2.11 -0.47
N GLY A 174 -12.51 -2.28 -1.25
CA GLY A 174 -11.89 -1.16 -1.95
C GLY A 174 -11.07 -1.59 -3.15
N VAL A 175 -10.81 -0.62 -4.01
CA VAL A 175 -10.01 -0.78 -5.23
C VAL A 175 -9.10 0.41 -5.42
N ILE A 176 -7.97 0.18 -6.09
CA ILE A 176 -7.07 1.24 -6.55
C ILE A 176 -6.95 1.11 -8.06
N PHE A 177 -7.37 2.14 -8.79
CA PHE A 177 -7.31 2.20 -10.25
C PHE A 177 -5.93 2.65 -10.74
N LYS A 178 -5.53 2.11 -11.89
CA LYS A 178 -4.41 2.63 -12.67
C LYS A 178 -4.73 4.06 -13.16
N PRO A 179 -3.72 4.88 -13.44
CA PRO A 179 -3.95 6.27 -13.81
C PRO A 179 -4.84 6.42 -15.06
N GLY A 180 -5.95 7.14 -14.92
CA GLY A 180 -6.90 7.41 -16.02
C GLY A 180 -7.84 6.26 -16.38
N GLU A 181 -7.94 5.21 -15.57
CA GLU A 181 -8.75 4.02 -15.85
C GLU A 181 -10.04 3.90 -15.02
N GLU A 182 -10.33 4.88 -14.14
CA GLU A 182 -11.54 4.93 -13.28
C GLU A 182 -12.87 4.81 -14.05
#